data_AF-A0A212D325-F1
#
_entry.id   AF-A0A212D325-F1
#
_cell.length_a   1.000
_cell.length_b   1.000
_cell.length_c   1.000
_cell.angle_alpha   90.00
_cell.angle_beta   90.00
_cell.angle_gamma   90.00
#
_symmetry.space_group_name_H-M   'P 1'
#
loop_
_entity.id
_entity.type
_entity.pdbx_description
1 polymer ?
#
loop_
_entity_poly.entity_id
_entity_poly.type
_entity_poly.pdbx_seq_one_letter_code
_entity_poly.pdbx_strand_id
1 'polypeptide(L)'
;RLSQRPTPEELEQRNILQPKNEADRQAEKREIKRRLTRKLSQRPTVAELLARKILRFNEYVEVTDAHDYDRRADKPWTKLTPADKAAIRKELNEFKSSEMEVHEESKHFTRPVHPRLLPSSSYLPTLTLLLALSGSFHLTQPSSSKLQPVQLVPGHWLSPHTLLYV
;
A
#
# COMPACT_ATOMS: atom_id res chain seq x y z
N ARG A 1 -19.65 -14.01 -37.92
CA ARG A 1 -19.19 -14.14 -39.32
C ARG A 1 -17.97 -15.04 -39.33
N LEU A 2 -17.97 -16.15 -40.07
CA LEU A 2 -16.83 -17.08 -40.12
C LEU A 2 -15.61 -16.52 -40.89
N SER A 3 -15.82 -15.48 -41.70
CA SER A 3 -14.78 -14.85 -42.53
C SER A 3 -13.69 -14.12 -41.74
N GLN A 4 -13.91 -13.81 -40.47
CA GLN A 4 -12.93 -13.13 -39.60
C GLN A 4 -12.38 -14.06 -38.52
N ARG A 5 -12.59 -15.38 -38.66
CA ARG A 5 -12.14 -16.35 -37.66
C ARG A 5 -10.61 -16.41 -37.65
N PRO A 6 -9.93 -16.08 -36.53
CA PRO A 6 -8.49 -16.20 -36.42
C PRO A 6 -8.03 -17.65 -36.55
N THR A 7 -6.80 -17.84 -37.01
CA THR A 7 -6.21 -19.19 -37.09
C THR A 7 -5.91 -19.73 -35.68
N PRO A 8 -5.86 -21.07 -35.49
CA PRO A 8 -5.49 -21.65 -34.19
C PRO A 8 -4.11 -21.17 -33.69
N GLU A 9 -3.15 -20.99 -34.60
CA GLU A 9 -1.80 -20.51 -34.29
C GLU A 9 -1.83 -19.04 -33.80
N GLU A 10 -2.61 -18.16 -34.44
CA GLU A 10 -2.80 -16.78 -33.98
C GLU A 10 -3.41 -16.73 -32.57
N LEU A 11 -4.32 -17.66 -32.25
CA LEU A 11 -4.92 -17.77 -30.92
C LEU A 11 -3.91 -18.29 -29.88
N GLU A 12 -2.98 -19.18 -30.27
CA GLU A 12 -1.89 -19.66 -29.41
C GLU A 12 -0.86 -18.57 -29.10
N GLN A 13 -0.45 -17.79 -30.11
CA GLN A 13 0.47 -16.65 -29.93
C GLN A 13 -0.09 -15.58 -29.01
N ARG A 14 -1.42 -15.35 -29.06
CA ARG A 14 -2.13 -14.45 -28.14
C ARG A 14 -2.41 -15.05 -26.77
N ASN A 15 -1.92 -16.26 -26.50
CA ASN A 15 -2.16 -17.02 -25.26
C ASN A 15 -3.66 -17.26 -24.97
N ILE A 16 -4.52 -17.24 -25.99
CA ILE A 16 -5.96 -17.49 -25.87
C ILE A 16 -6.22 -18.99 -25.94
N LEU A 17 -5.58 -19.68 -26.89
CA LEU A 17 -5.59 -21.13 -26.99
C LEU A 17 -4.33 -21.67 -26.32
N GLN A 18 -4.48 -22.57 -25.33
CA GLN A 18 -3.33 -23.18 -24.68
C GLN A 18 -2.83 -24.38 -25.50
N PRO A 19 -1.51 -24.56 -25.64
CA PRO A 19 -0.96 -25.76 -26.28
C PRO A 19 -1.43 -27.00 -25.50
N LYS A 20 -1.80 -28.05 -26.25
CA LYS A 20 -2.58 -29.19 -25.71
C LYS A 20 -1.86 -30.02 -24.65
N ASN A 21 -0.54 -29.93 -24.54
CA ASN A 21 0.21 -30.78 -23.62
C ASN A 21 0.44 -30.09 -22.27
N GLU A 22 -0.39 -30.43 -21.28
CA GLU A 22 -0.26 -29.91 -19.92
C GLU A 22 1.05 -30.36 -19.25
N ALA A 23 1.57 -31.53 -19.60
CA ALA A 23 2.85 -32.01 -19.05
C ALA A 23 4.02 -31.10 -19.48
N ASP A 24 4.06 -30.69 -20.75
CA ASP A 24 5.09 -29.79 -21.28
C ASP A 24 5.01 -28.41 -20.63
N ARG A 25 3.79 -27.88 -20.44
CA ARG A 25 3.59 -26.60 -19.74
C ARG A 25 4.03 -26.65 -18.28
N GLN A 26 3.74 -27.74 -17.59
CA GLN A 26 4.18 -27.92 -16.21
C GLN A 26 5.70 -28.10 -16.13
N ALA A 27 6.31 -28.80 -17.09
CA ALA A 27 7.76 -28.89 -17.21
C ALA A 27 8.39 -27.50 -17.46
N GLU A 28 7.82 -26.69 -18.35
CA GLU A 28 8.28 -25.33 -18.62
C GLU A 28 8.14 -24.42 -17.39
N LYS A 29 7.00 -24.45 -16.69
CA LYS A 29 6.82 -23.70 -15.44
C LYS A 29 7.85 -24.10 -14.38
N ARG A 30 8.11 -25.40 -14.23
CA ARG A 30 9.14 -25.91 -13.30
C ARG A 30 10.52 -25.40 -13.70
N GLU A 31 10.83 -25.42 -14.99
CA GLU A 31 12.11 -24.93 -15.50
C GLU A 31 12.30 -23.43 -15.30
N ILE A 32 11.28 -22.63 -15.61
CA ILE A 32 11.27 -21.18 -15.36
C ILE A 32 11.48 -20.91 -13.88
N LYS A 33 10.76 -21.62 -12.99
CA LYS A 33 10.89 -21.47 -11.54
C LYS A 33 12.29 -21.85 -11.05
N ARG A 34 12.85 -22.95 -11.56
CA ARG A 34 14.22 -23.39 -11.26
C ARG A 34 15.25 -22.34 -11.67
N ARG A 35 15.17 -21.86 -12.92
CA ARG A 35 16.05 -20.83 -13.47
C ARG A 35 15.96 -19.52 -12.69
N LEU A 36 14.74 -19.10 -12.35
CA LEU A 36 14.49 -17.89 -11.58
C LEU A 36 15.09 -18.01 -10.17
N THR A 37 14.85 -19.12 -9.48
CA THR A 37 15.38 -19.36 -8.13
C THR A 37 16.91 -19.25 -8.11
N ARG A 38 17.59 -19.87 -9.10
CA ARG A 38 19.04 -19.76 -9.26
C ARG A 38 19.51 -18.33 -9.52
N LYS A 39 18.79 -17.56 -10.36
CA LYS A 39 19.12 -16.15 -10.64
C LYS A 39 18.96 -15.27 -9.41
N LEU A 40 17.90 -15.48 -8.63
CA LEU A 40 17.63 -14.69 -7.43
C LEU A 40 18.60 -15.02 -6.30
N SER A 41 19.03 -16.29 -6.17
CA SER A 41 20.02 -16.70 -5.17
C SER A 41 21.42 -16.14 -5.44
N GLN A 42 21.72 -15.82 -6.70
CA GLN A 42 23.00 -15.24 -7.14
C GLN A 42 22.88 -13.74 -7.44
N ARG A 43 21.89 -13.07 -6.85
CA ARG A 43 21.70 -11.63 -7.05
C ARG A 43 22.88 -10.88 -6.42
N PRO A 44 23.58 -10.02 -7.18
CA PRO A 44 24.71 -9.27 -6.66
C PRO A 44 24.26 -8.30 -5.57
N THR A 45 25.12 -8.10 -4.57
CA THR A 45 24.88 -7.12 -3.50
C THR A 45 25.02 -5.68 -4.02
N VAL A 46 24.49 -4.71 -3.28
CA VAL A 46 24.67 -3.28 -3.62
C VAL A 46 26.16 -2.92 -3.64
N ALA A 47 26.95 -3.46 -2.70
CA ALA A 47 28.40 -3.25 -2.65
C ALA A 47 29.10 -3.75 -3.93
N GLU A 48 28.73 -4.92 -4.45
CA GLU A 48 29.25 -5.44 -5.72
C GLU A 48 28.85 -4.56 -6.91
N LEU A 49 27.61 -4.06 -6.94
CA LEU A 49 27.15 -3.18 -8.01
C LEU A 49 27.90 -1.83 -8.01
N LEU A 50 28.24 -1.31 -6.83
CA LEU A 50 29.09 -0.13 -6.66
C LEU A 50 30.54 -0.41 -7.08
N ALA A 51 31.12 -1.53 -6.63
CA ALA A 51 32.48 -1.94 -6.98
C ALA A 51 32.65 -2.13 -8.50
N ARG A 52 31.62 -2.66 -9.17
CA ARG A 52 31.56 -2.81 -10.62
C ARG A 52 31.17 -1.54 -11.37
N LYS A 53 30.94 -0.42 -10.66
CA LYS A 53 30.52 0.87 -11.20
C LYS A 53 29.24 0.80 -12.06
N ILE A 54 28.34 -0.13 -11.73
CA ILE A 54 27.00 -0.28 -12.33
C ILE A 54 26.03 0.70 -11.68
N LEU A 55 26.05 0.76 -10.34
CA LEU A 55 25.44 1.84 -9.58
C LEU A 55 26.50 2.90 -9.31
N ARG A 56 26.21 4.16 -9.61
CA ARG A 56 27.10 5.30 -9.33
C ARG A 56 26.27 6.38 -8.65
N PHE A 57 26.71 6.79 -7.47
CA PHE A 57 26.16 7.96 -6.79
C PHE A 57 27.20 9.08 -6.93
N ASN A 58 26.75 10.27 -7.31
CA ASN A 58 27.62 11.42 -7.30
C ASN A 58 27.88 11.81 -5.85
N GLU A 59 29.16 11.95 -5.49
CA GLU A 59 29.57 12.38 -4.16
C GLU A 59 29.21 13.84 -3.91
N TYR A 60 29.24 14.64 -4.97
CA TYR A 60 28.92 16.05 -4.95
C TYR A 60 27.55 16.28 -5.58
N VAL A 61 26.70 16.97 -4.84
CA VAL A 61 25.41 17.46 -5.31
C VAL A 61 25.48 18.98 -5.27
N GLU A 62 25.19 19.60 -6.41
CA GLU A 62 25.08 21.05 -6.48
C GLU A 62 23.85 21.51 -5.70
N VAL A 63 24.06 22.44 -4.76
CA VAL A 63 22.99 23.08 -4.01
C VAL A 63 22.87 24.50 -4.52
N THR A 64 21.67 24.87 -4.95
CA THR A 64 21.33 26.23 -5.35
C THR A 64 20.24 26.76 -4.44
N ASP A 65 20.29 28.07 -4.18
CA ASP A 65 19.28 28.70 -3.35
C ASP A 65 17.93 28.68 -4.07
N ALA A 66 16.90 28.21 -3.35
CA ALA A 66 15.54 28.33 -3.82
C ALA A 66 15.08 29.79 -3.68
N HIS A 67 14.18 30.22 -4.56
CA HIS A 67 13.58 31.55 -4.47
C HIS A 67 12.90 31.74 -3.10
N ASP A 68 13.16 32.87 -2.45
CA ASP A 68 12.55 33.25 -1.18
C ASP A 68 11.30 34.11 -1.42
N TYR A 69 10.16 33.43 -1.57
CA TYR A 69 8.85 34.06 -1.68
C TYR A 69 7.79 33.21 -0.98
N ASP A 70 6.68 33.85 -0.60
CA ASP A 70 5.57 33.16 0.05
C ASP A 70 4.86 32.21 -0.94
N ARG A 71 4.95 30.90 -0.67
CA ARG A 71 4.30 29.83 -1.45
C ARG A 71 2.98 29.39 -0.84
N ARG A 72 2.46 30.09 0.16
CA ARG A 72 1.19 29.75 0.80
C ARG A 72 0.05 29.99 -0.19
N ALA A 73 -0.85 29.01 -0.25
CA ALA A 73 -2.09 29.08 -1.00
C ALA A 73 -3.23 28.60 -0.11
N ASP A 74 -4.40 29.18 -0.31
CA ASP A 74 -5.61 28.70 0.34
C ASP A 74 -5.90 27.26 -0.07
N LYS A 75 -6.48 26.51 0.88
CA LYS A 75 -6.82 25.09 0.70
C LYS A 75 -8.34 24.93 0.64
N PRO A 76 -9.00 25.34 -0.46
CA PRO A 76 -10.48 25.38 -0.52
C PRO A 76 -11.11 24.01 -0.31
N TRP A 77 -10.41 22.92 -0.66
CA TRP A 77 -10.86 21.54 -0.42
C TRP A 77 -11.08 21.20 1.07
N THR A 78 -10.50 21.97 2.00
CA THR A 78 -10.72 21.78 3.45
C THR A 78 -12.07 22.32 3.93
N LYS A 79 -12.68 23.24 3.18
CA LYS A 79 -13.92 23.92 3.55
C LYS A 79 -15.19 23.27 2.94
N LEU A 80 -15.05 22.12 2.28
CA LEU A 80 -16.15 21.46 1.58
C LEU A 80 -17.14 20.78 2.54
N THR A 81 -18.40 21.18 2.46
CA THR A 81 -19.50 20.56 3.21
C THR A 81 -19.84 19.17 2.65
N PRO A 82 -20.56 18.31 3.40
CA PRO A 82 -21.06 17.05 2.86
C PRO A 82 -21.94 17.21 1.61
N ALA A 83 -22.71 18.30 1.53
CA ALA A 83 -23.53 18.64 0.38
C ALA A 83 -22.67 19.00 -0.84
N ASP A 84 -21.65 19.85 -0.67
CA ASP A 84 -20.71 20.22 -1.75
C ASP A 84 -20.02 18.97 -2.30
N LYS A 85 -19.56 18.09 -1.40
CA LYS A 85 -18.96 16.81 -1.81
C LYS A 85 -19.95 15.95 -2.59
N ALA A 86 -21.23 15.97 -2.26
CA ALA A 86 -22.25 15.22 -2.99
C ALA A 86 -22.50 15.81 -4.38
N ALA A 87 -22.58 17.13 -4.50
CA ALA A 87 -22.70 17.83 -5.77
C ALA A 87 -21.49 17.54 -6.69
N ILE A 88 -20.27 17.71 -6.17
CA ILE A 88 -19.02 17.44 -6.91
C ILE A 88 -18.95 15.98 -7.36
N ARG A 89 -19.38 15.02 -6.53
CA ARG A 89 -19.43 13.60 -6.94
C ARG A 89 -20.37 13.37 -8.13
N LYS A 90 -21.55 13.99 -8.10
CA LYS A 90 -22.54 13.87 -9.18
C LYS A 90 -21.97 14.45 -10.47
N GLU A 91 -21.49 15.69 -10.41
CA GLU A 91 -20.90 16.41 -11.53
C GLU A 91 -19.72 15.63 -12.15
N LEU A 92 -18.79 15.12 -11.33
CA LEU A 92 -17.65 14.35 -11.81
C LEU A 92 -18.05 13.02 -12.46
N ASN A 93 -19.08 12.34 -11.96
CA ASN A 93 -19.54 11.09 -12.57
C ASN A 93 -20.25 11.35 -13.90
N GLU A 94 -21.04 12.43 -13.98
CA GLU A 94 -21.69 12.88 -15.21
C GLU A 94 -20.65 13.20 -16.28
N PHE A 95 -19.72 14.12 -15.99
CA PHE A 95 -18.61 14.48 -16.87
C PHE A 95 -17.82 13.27 -17.38
N LYS A 96 -17.44 12.36 -16.48
CA LYS A 96 -16.65 11.16 -16.84
C LYS A 96 -17.41 10.16 -17.71
N SER A 97 -18.74 10.19 -17.67
CA SER A 97 -19.59 9.25 -18.40
C SER A 97 -20.03 9.76 -19.77
N SER A 98 -20.20 11.08 -19.92
CA SER A 98 -20.77 11.69 -21.13
C SER A 98 -19.79 12.55 -21.93
N GLU A 99 -18.84 13.23 -21.27
CA GLU A 99 -18.00 14.25 -21.91
C GLU A 99 -16.52 13.86 -21.99
N MET A 100 -16.02 13.13 -20.99
CA MET A 100 -14.61 12.74 -20.94
C MET A 100 -14.30 11.65 -21.97
N GLU A 101 -13.54 12.00 -23.01
CA GLU A 101 -13.09 11.03 -24.01
C GLU A 101 -12.10 10.03 -23.40
N VAL A 102 -12.43 8.75 -23.49
CA VAL A 102 -11.59 7.64 -23.04
C VAL A 102 -11.63 6.55 -24.09
N HIS A 103 -10.46 6.04 -24.47
CA HIS A 103 -10.34 4.91 -25.40
C HIS A 103 -11.19 3.72 -24.93
N GLU A 104 -11.88 3.05 -25.84
CA GLU A 104 -12.83 1.97 -25.53
C GLU A 104 -12.23 0.89 -24.62
N GLU A 105 -11.01 0.45 -24.90
CA GLU A 105 -10.32 -0.57 -24.10
C GLU A 105 -9.92 -0.07 -22.70
N SER A 106 -9.83 1.25 -22.47
CA SER A 106 -9.41 1.85 -21.20
C SER A 106 -10.56 2.37 -20.34
N LYS A 107 -11.81 2.29 -20.81
CA LYS A 107 -12.99 2.78 -20.06
C LYS A 107 -13.12 2.18 -18.67
N HIS A 108 -12.65 0.95 -18.47
CA HIS A 108 -12.66 0.27 -17.18
C HIS A 108 -11.72 0.88 -16.14
N PHE A 109 -10.77 1.75 -16.54
CA PHE A 109 -9.91 2.51 -15.63
C PHE A 109 -10.51 3.85 -15.20
N THR A 110 -11.65 4.26 -15.78
CA THR A 110 -12.34 5.49 -15.40
C THR A 110 -12.83 5.36 -13.96
N ARG A 111 -12.18 6.07 -13.03
CA ARG A 111 -12.47 5.99 -11.60
C ARG A 111 -13.82 6.65 -11.25
N PRO A 112 -14.84 5.89 -10.82
CA PRO A 112 -16.10 6.46 -10.35
C PRO A 112 -15.92 7.04 -8.93
N VAL A 113 -16.76 8.03 -8.58
CA VAL A 113 -16.74 8.66 -7.25
C VAL A 113 -18.02 8.35 -6.50
N HIS A 114 -17.94 7.48 -5.48
CA HIS A 114 -19.08 7.10 -4.63
C HIS A 114 -18.98 7.70 -3.23
N PRO A 115 -20.11 7.89 -2.51
CA PRO A 115 -20.10 8.21 -1.09
C PRO A 115 -19.38 7.11 -0.30
N ARG A 116 -18.54 7.48 0.68
CA ARG A 116 -18.06 6.50 1.66
C ARG A 116 -19.23 6.19 2.59
N LEU A 117 -19.83 5.01 2.42
CA LEU A 117 -20.70 4.46 3.45
C LEU A 117 -19.80 4.07 4.63
N LEU A 118 -19.90 4.79 5.74
CA LEU A 118 -19.41 4.24 7.01
C LEU A 118 -20.27 3.01 7.31
N PRO A 119 -19.70 1.86 7.69
CA PRO A 119 -20.51 0.74 8.14
C PRO A 119 -21.35 1.22 9.33
N SER A 120 -22.67 1.05 9.24
CA SER A 120 -23.58 1.29 10.36
C SER A 120 -23.10 0.45 11.54
N SER A 121 -22.62 1.11 12.58
CA SER A 121 -22.21 0.49 13.84
C SER A 121 -23.44 -0.07 14.56
N SER A 122 -23.96 -1.20 14.10
CA SER A 122 -25.06 -1.94 14.74
C SER A 122 -24.64 -3.38 15.06
N TYR A 123 -23.40 -3.58 15.47
CA TYR A 123 -22.93 -4.81 16.11
C TYR A 123 -21.92 -4.47 17.20
N LEU A 124 -22.41 -4.24 18.42
CA LEU A 124 -21.62 -4.46 19.64
C LEU A 124 -22.09 -5.79 20.24
N PRO A 125 -21.22 -6.80 20.41
CA PRO A 125 -21.63 -8.02 21.09
C PRO A 125 -21.76 -7.74 22.59
N THR A 126 -22.97 -7.90 23.11
CA THR A 126 -23.28 -8.00 24.53
C THR A 126 -22.68 -9.29 25.10
N LEU A 127 -21.47 -9.24 25.64
CA LEU A 127 -20.94 -10.26 26.56
C LEU A 127 -20.06 -9.60 27.62
N THR A 128 -20.69 -8.90 28.55
CA THR A 128 -20.07 -8.56 29.84
C THR A 128 -21.11 -8.66 30.94
N LEU A 129 -21.59 -9.88 31.17
CA LEU A 129 -22.16 -10.26 32.45
C LEU A 129 -21.82 -11.74 32.71
N LEU A 130 -21.37 -11.99 33.94
CA LEU A 130 -21.10 -13.29 34.59
C LEU A 130 -19.66 -13.83 34.54
N LEU A 131 -18.81 -13.34 35.44
CA LEU A 131 -17.85 -14.12 36.24
C LEU A 131 -17.21 -13.19 37.29
N ALA A 132 -18.02 -12.76 38.25
CA ALA A 132 -17.57 -12.11 39.48
C ALA A 132 -18.11 -12.89 40.67
N LEU A 133 -17.51 -14.05 40.98
CA LEU A 133 -17.61 -14.69 42.30
C LEU A 133 -16.31 -15.46 42.58
N SER A 134 -15.68 -15.10 43.71
CA SER A 134 -14.43 -15.63 44.30
C SER A 134 -13.15 -15.28 43.53
N GLY A 135 -12.12 -14.68 44.11
CA GLY A 135 -11.84 -14.30 45.48
C GLY A 135 -10.34 -14.04 45.59
N SER A 136 -9.99 -12.95 46.27
CA SER A 136 -8.70 -12.69 46.93
C SER A 136 -7.46 -12.52 46.05
N PHE A 137 -6.83 -11.34 46.11
CA PHE A 137 -5.50 -11.24 46.70
C PHE A 137 -5.17 -9.79 47.13
N HIS A 138 -4.49 -9.69 48.26
CA HIS A 138 -4.18 -8.51 49.07
C HIS A 138 -3.36 -7.44 48.32
N LEU A 139 -3.75 -6.17 48.46
CA LEU A 139 -2.95 -5.02 48.03
C LEU A 139 -2.16 -4.46 49.23
N THR A 140 -0.84 -4.70 49.25
CA THR A 140 0.09 -4.06 50.18
C THR A 140 0.61 -2.78 49.54
N GLN A 141 0.36 -1.62 50.16
CA GLN A 141 0.91 -0.34 49.71
C GLN A 141 2.39 -0.20 50.12
N PRO A 142 3.26 0.37 49.27
CA PRO A 142 4.54 0.90 49.72
C PRO A 142 4.47 2.40 49.98
N SER A 143 5.06 2.80 51.10
CA SER A 143 5.15 4.16 51.62
C SER A 143 6.08 5.06 50.81
N SER A 144 5.65 6.32 50.66
CA SER A 144 6.37 7.47 50.13
C SER A 144 7.67 7.77 50.87
N SER A 145 8.80 7.86 50.15
CA SER A 145 9.80 8.92 50.39
C SER A 145 10.85 9.02 49.28
N LYS A 146 11.00 10.26 48.76
CA LYS A 146 12.19 10.87 48.10
C LYS A 146 12.63 10.28 46.74
N LEU A 147 12.66 11.12 45.70
CA LEU A 147 13.87 11.73 45.13
C LEU A 147 13.57 12.62 43.90
N GLN A 148 14.50 13.55 43.67
CA GLN A 148 14.53 14.76 42.84
C GLN A 148 14.41 14.55 41.30
N PRO A 149 14.13 15.61 40.49
CA PRO A 149 13.89 15.49 39.06
C PRO A 149 15.20 15.32 38.28
N VAL A 150 15.27 14.32 37.40
CA VAL A 150 16.40 14.12 36.47
C VAL A 150 15.98 14.57 35.07
N GLN A 151 16.85 15.36 34.47
CA GLN A 151 16.76 16.06 33.19
C GLN A 151 16.53 15.12 31.99
N LEU A 152 15.72 15.56 31.02
CA LEU A 152 15.56 14.91 29.71
C LEU A 152 16.78 15.17 28.82
N VAL A 153 17.52 14.12 28.47
CA VAL A 153 18.52 14.16 27.39
C VAL A 153 17.85 13.67 26.09
N PRO A 154 17.83 14.45 25.01
CA PRO A 154 17.16 14.06 23.77
C PRO A 154 18.10 13.26 22.86
N GLY A 155 17.58 12.17 22.31
CA GLY A 155 18.19 11.45 21.20
C GLY A 155 18.54 10.02 21.55
N HIS A 156 17.66 9.10 21.14
CA HIS A 156 17.98 7.81 20.52
C HIS A 156 16.64 7.17 20.15
N TRP A 157 16.34 7.15 18.86
CA TRP A 157 15.19 6.44 18.30
C TRP A 157 15.49 4.93 18.34
N LEU A 158 15.01 4.24 19.38
CA LEU A 158 15.05 2.79 19.43
C LEU A 158 13.93 2.22 18.55
N SER A 159 14.34 1.43 17.57
CA SER A 159 13.51 0.67 16.62
C SER A 159 12.50 -0.25 17.35
N PRO A 160 11.29 -0.49 16.82
CA PRO A 160 10.14 -1.03 17.56
C PRO A 160 10.15 -2.57 17.71
N HIS A 161 11.31 -3.17 17.98
CA HIS A 161 11.41 -4.59 18.30
C HIS A 161 12.35 -4.83 19.48
N THR A 162 11.85 -4.58 20.69
CA THR A 162 12.28 -5.33 21.87
C THR A 162 11.03 -5.65 22.68
N LEU A 163 10.72 -6.94 22.66
CA LEU A 163 9.60 -7.60 23.30
C LEU A 163 9.88 -7.88 24.78
N LEU A 164 8.80 -7.97 25.54
CA LEU A 164 8.61 -8.85 26.72
C LEU A 164 9.36 -8.53 28.04
N TYR A 165 8.57 -8.53 29.13
CA TYR A 165 8.93 -8.45 30.56
C TYR A 165 9.61 -7.13 30.97
N VAL A 166 9.05 -6.29 31.85
CA VAL A 166 8.52 -6.49 33.21
C VAL A 166 7.46 -5.43 33.50
#